data_AF-A0A960JTF4-F1
#
_entry.id   AF-A0A960JTF4-F1
#
_cell.length_a   1.000
_cell.length_b   1.000
_cell.length_c   1.000
_cell.angle_alpha   90.00
_cell.angle_beta   90.00
_cell.angle_gamma   90.00
#
_symmetry.space_group_name_H-M   'P 1'
#
loop_
_entity.id
_entity.type
_entity.pdbx_description
1 polymer ?
#
loop_
_entity_poly.entity_id
_entity_poly.type
_entity_poly.pdbx_seq_one_letter_code
_entity_poly.pdbx_strand_id
1 'polypeptide(L)'
;MSTEIVLRRVELRLAHAHRAAHGTVTTRPTLIVEFRTTADGEVRSGWGECPALPQPGYSNEYTDGAQAVLSDVLIPAVVGGRSLEPEAVRAATGAGAGHPMARSALALAAEDLSAR
;
A
#
# COMPACT_ATOMS: atom_id res chain seq x y z
N MET A 1 1.59 -14.78 -19.09
CA MET A 1 1.33 -13.55 -18.32
C MET A 1 1.68 -13.81 -16.87
N SER A 2 2.55 -13.01 -16.27
CA SER A 2 2.89 -13.11 -14.84
C SER A 2 2.39 -11.88 -14.09
N THR A 3 2.11 -12.06 -12.81
CA THR A 3 1.57 -11.02 -11.93
C THR A 3 2.32 -11.06 -10.60
N GLU A 4 2.76 -9.90 -10.13
CA GLU A 4 3.53 -9.75 -8.90
C GLU A 4 2.99 -8.56 -8.10
N ILE A 5 2.97 -8.70 -6.77
CA ILE A 5 2.70 -7.60 -5.84
C ILE A 5 3.98 -7.36 -5.05
N VAL A 6 4.56 -6.17 -5.21
CA VAL A 6 5.81 -5.80 -4.53
C VAL A 6 5.52 -4.75 -3.47
N LEU A 7 5.80 -5.08 -2.21
CA LEU A 7 5.74 -4.14 -1.09
C LEU A 7 7.14 -3.58 -0.82
N ARG A 8 7.28 -2.26 -0.85
CA ARG A 8 8.53 -1.55 -0.56
C ARG A 8 8.35 -0.65 0.65
N ARG A 9 9.30 -0.71 1.58
CA ARG A 9 9.49 0.32 2.59
C ARG A 9 10.50 1.33 2.06
N VAL A 10 10.11 2.60 2.07
CA VAL A 10 10.97 3.71 1.63
C VAL A 10 11.10 4.68 2.79
N GLU A 11 12.30 5.23 3.01
CA GLU A 11 12.55 6.25 4.03
C GLU A 11 13.00 7.54 3.38
N LEU A 12 12.27 8.62 3.64
CA LEU A 12 12.56 9.95 3.11
C LEU A 12 12.91 10.89 4.25
N ARG A 13 14.13 11.42 4.27
CA ARG A 13 14.49 12.51 5.18
C ARG A 13 13.81 13.80 4.72
N LEU A 14 13.06 14.45 5.60
CA LEU A 14 12.42 15.71 5.29
C LEU A 14 13.45 16.85 5.27
N ALA A 15 13.27 17.83 4.38
CA ALA A 15 14.13 19.01 4.31
C ALA A 15 14.12 19.81 5.62
N HIS A 16 12.96 19.86 6.27
CA HIS A 16 12.76 20.46 7.59
C HIS A 16 11.88 19.55 8.46
N ALA A 17 12.08 19.61 9.77
CA ALA A 17 11.21 18.90 10.71
C ALA A 17 9.77 19.41 10.58
N HIS A 18 8.82 18.49 10.39
CA HIS A 18 7.40 18.82 10.34
C HIS A 18 6.77 18.59 11.72
N ARG A 19 6.31 19.65 12.38
CA ARG A 19 5.68 19.61 13.71
C ARG A 19 4.17 19.84 13.59
N ALA A 20 3.40 18.91 14.13
CA ALA A 20 1.95 18.98 14.24
C ALA A 20 1.50 18.58 15.67
N ALA A 21 0.18 18.59 15.92
CA ALA A 21 -0.37 18.20 17.23
C ALA A 21 -0.01 16.75 17.62
N HIS A 22 0.15 15.87 16.63
CA HIS A 22 0.48 14.46 16.79
C HIS A 22 2.00 14.17 16.79
N GLY A 23 2.83 15.19 17.00
CA GLY A 23 4.29 15.05 17.15
C GLY A 23 5.09 15.70 16.03
N THR A 24 6.40 15.43 16.06
CA THR A 24 7.37 15.96 15.09
C THR A 24 7.92 14.82 14.25
N VAL A 25 7.91 14.98 12.93
CA VAL A 25 8.46 14.03 11.96
C VAL A 25 9.67 14.66 11.27
N THR A 26 10.81 13.98 11.31
CA THR A 26 12.04 14.38 10.59
C THR A 26 12.39 13.44 9.45
N THR A 27 11.92 12.19 9.54
CA THR A 27 12.05 11.15 8.52
C THR A 27 10.67 10.54 8.31
N ARG A 28 10.27 10.39 7.05
CA ARG A 28 9.02 9.77 6.63
C ARG A 28 9.32 8.38 6.08
N PRO A 29 9.28 7.31 6.90
CA PRO A 29 9.03 5.98 6.39
C PRO A 29 7.63 5.94 5.76
N THR A 30 7.53 5.35 4.58
CA THR A 30 6.28 5.10 3.87
C THR A 30 6.33 3.73 3.23
N LEU A 31 5.16 3.22 2.83
CA LEU A 31 5.02 1.93 2.15
C LEU A 31 4.49 2.18 0.75
N ILE A 32 5.17 1.61 -0.23
CA ILE A 32 4.79 1.66 -1.64
C ILE A 32 4.43 0.25 -2.08
N VAL A 33 3.23 0.10 -2.62
CA VAL A 33 2.75 -1.12 -3.26
C VAL A 33 2.85 -0.95 -4.77
N GLU A 34 3.49 -1.90 -5.43
CA GLU A 34 3.48 -2.03 -6.88
C GLU A 34 2.72 -3.28 -7.29
N PHE A 35 1.76 -3.11 -8.19
CA PHE A 35 1.10 -4.18 -8.91
C PHE A 35 1.74 -4.28 -10.28
N ARG A 36 2.48 -5.36 -10.52
CA ARG A 36 3.24 -5.56 -11.76
C ARG A 36 2.65 -6.70 -12.58
N THR A 37 2.38 -6.44 -13.84
CA THR A 37 1.99 -7.46 -14.81
C THR A 37 3.00 -7.54 -15.95
N THR A 38 3.23 -8.74 -16.46
CA THR A 38 4.06 -8.97 -17.65
C THR A 38 3.28 -9.80 -18.65
N ALA A 39 3.01 -9.21 -19.82
CA ALA A 39 2.33 -9.87 -20.95
C ALA A 39 3.12 -9.54 -22.23
N ASP A 40 3.38 -10.56 -23.05
CA ASP A 40 4.07 -10.41 -24.34
C ASP A 40 5.42 -9.67 -24.27
N GLY A 41 6.13 -9.79 -23.14
CA GLY A 41 7.41 -9.13 -22.88
C GLY A 41 7.30 -7.67 -22.41
N GLU A 42 6.10 -7.11 -22.34
CA GLU A 42 5.85 -5.77 -21.82
C GLU A 42 5.50 -5.81 -20.32
N VAL A 43 6.11 -4.90 -19.56
CA VAL A 43 5.88 -4.74 -18.12
C VAL A 43 5.00 -3.52 -17.88
N ARG A 44 3.89 -3.71 -17.17
CA ARG A 44 3.01 -2.63 -16.72
C ARG A 44 2.96 -2.65 -15.20
N SER A 45 3.02 -1.46 -14.60
CA SER A 45 3.03 -1.30 -13.14
C SER A 45 1.98 -0.28 -12.72
N GLY A 46 1.14 -0.63 -11.76
CA GLY A 46 0.31 0.30 -11.00
C GLY A 46 0.89 0.52 -9.60
N TRP A 47 0.78 1.73 -9.09
CA TRP A 47 1.40 2.15 -7.83
C TRP A 47 0.40 2.71 -6.83
N GLY A 48 0.55 2.33 -5.57
CA GLY A 48 -0.20 2.90 -4.46
C GLY A 48 0.69 3.15 -3.25
N GLU A 49 0.47 4.27 -2.57
CA GLU A 49 1.19 4.64 -1.36
C GLU A 49 0.28 4.48 -0.13
N CYS A 50 0.83 3.93 0.96
CA CYS A 50 0.17 3.90 2.25
C CYS A 50 0.43 5.22 3.00
N PRO A 51 -0.60 6.02 3.32
CA PRO A 51 -0.41 7.32 3.95
C PRO A 51 -0.10 7.25 5.47
N ALA A 52 0.01 6.07 6.06
CA ALA A 52 0.25 5.89 7.49
C ALA A 52 1.53 6.62 7.96
N LEU A 53 1.42 7.30 9.11
CA LEU A 53 2.55 7.99 9.74
C LEU A 53 3.41 7.01 10.56
N PRO A 54 4.64 7.38 10.96
CA PRO A 54 5.54 6.45 11.65
C PRO A 54 5.02 6.00 13.02
N GLN A 55 4.22 6.84 13.66
CA GLN A 55 3.65 6.62 14.99
C GLN A 55 2.13 6.81 14.93
N PRO A 56 1.37 6.09 15.77
CA PRO A 56 -0.11 6.13 15.77
C PRO A 56 -0.66 7.39 16.48
N GLY A 57 -0.12 8.57 16.14
CA GLY A 57 -0.54 9.84 16.72
C GLY A 57 -1.65 10.55 15.94
N TYR A 58 -1.75 10.30 14.63
CA TYR A 58 -2.79 10.86 13.77
C TYR A 58 -4.01 9.92 13.68
N SER A 59 -3.76 8.62 13.64
CA SER A 59 -4.77 7.57 13.62
C SER A 59 -4.19 6.31 14.30
N ASN A 60 -5.01 5.26 14.40
CA ASN A 60 -4.56 3.97 14.91
C ASN A 60 -3.62 3.22 13.95
N GLU A 61 -3.58 3.57 12.67
CA GLU A 61 -2.61 3.00 11.72
C GLU A 61 -1.30 3.80 11.75
N TYR A 62 -0.20 3.05 11.68
CA TYR A 62 1.17 3.56 11.64
C TYR A 62 2.00 2.65 10.72
N THR A 63 3.12 3.15 10.21
CA THR A 63 3.90 2.51 9.12
C THR A 63 4.22 1.03 9.41
N ASP A 64 4.73 0.70 10.60
CA ASP A 64 5.09 -0.69 10.92
C ASP A 64 3.86 -1.60 11.03
N GLY A 65 2.78 -1.11 11.64
CA GLY A 65 1.52 -1.84 11.71
C GLY A 65 0.87 -2.04 10.34
N ALA A 66 0.90 -1.01 9.49
CA ALA A 66 0.41 -1.11 8.11
C ALA A 66 1.25 -2.09 7.29
N GLN A 67 2.57 -2.15 7.51
CA GLN A 67 3.45 -3.10 6.84
C GLN A 67 3.07 -4.54 7.19
N ALA A 68 2.92 -4.84 8.48
CA ALA A 68 2.52 -6.17 8.94
C ALA A 68 1.16 -6.58 8.37
N VAL A 69 0.18 -5.68 8.38
CA VAL A 69 -1.16 -5.96 7.82
C VAL A 69 -1.11 -6.17 6.31
N LEU A 70 -0.30 -5.37 5.58
CA LEU A 70 -0.10 -5.56 4.14
C LEU A 70 0.56 -6.91 3.86
N SER A 71 1.67 -7.25 4.52
CA SER A 71 2.43 -8.48 4.25
C SER A 71 1.69 -9.75 4.68
N ASP A 72 1.05 -9.73 5.85
CA ASP A 72 0.61 -10.95 6.51
C ASP A 72 -0.88 -11.24 6.24
N VAL A 73 -1.65 -10.23 5.83
CA VAL A 73 -3.11 -10.33 5.69
C VAL A 73 -3.59 -9.89 4.30
N LEU A 74 -3.37 -8.63 3.93
CA LEU A 74 -4.04 -8.04 2.78
C LEU A 74 -3.44 -8.49 1.44
N ILE A 75 -2.11 -8.51 1.29
CA ILE A 75 -1.46 -8.99 0.07
C ILE A 75 -1.77 -10.48 -0.16
N PRO A 76 -1.65 -11.38 0.84
CA PRO A 76 -2.07 -12.77 0.69
C PRO A 76 -3.53 -12.93 0.26
N ALA A 77 -4.45 -12.10 0.77
CA ALA A 77 -5.85 -12.13 0.36
C ALA A 77 -6.04 -11.75 -1.12
N VAL A 78 -5.35 -10.71 -1.61
CA VAL A 78 -5.38 -10.31 -3.03
C VAL A 78 -4.77 -11.41 -3.92
N VAL A 79 -3.64 -11.99 -3.52
CA VAL A 79 -3.01 -13.12 -4.25
C VAL A 79 -3.97 -14.31 -4.31
N GLY A 80 -4.65 -14.64 -3.21
CA GLY A 80 -5.68 -15.70 -3.17
C GLY A 80 -6.87 -15.43 -4.07
N GLY A 81 -7.22 -14.16 -4.30
CA GLY A 81 -8.25 -13.73 -5.24
C GLY A 81 -7.86 -13.87 -6.72
N ARG A 82 -6.54 -13.99 -7.02
CA ARG A 82 -5.97 -14.21 -8.38
C ARG A 82 -6.31 -13.14 -9.41
N SER A 83 -6.69 -11.94 -8.98
CA SER A 83 -6.99 -10.82 -9.86
C SER A 83 -6.52 -9.52 -9.22
N LEU A 84 -5.89 -8.66 -10.04
CA LEU A 84 -5.51 -7.30 -9.66
C LEU A 84 -6.51 -6.24 -10.14
N GLU A 85 -7.65 -6.66 -10.70
CA GLU A 85 -8.71 -5.73 -11.08
C GLU A 85 -9.23 -4.97 -9.84
N PRO A 86 -9.51 -3.66 -9.93
CA PRO A 86 -9.90 -2.85 -8.77
C PRO A 86 -11.04 -3.45 -7.94
N GLU A 87 -12.07 -3.97 -8.59
CA GLU A 87 -13.22 -4.60 -7.92
C GLU A 87 -12.82 -5.89 -7.18
N ALA A 88 -11.95 -6.71 -7.77
CA ALA A 88 -11.48 -7.94 -7.16
C ALA A 88 -10.59 -7.65 -5.95
N VAL A 89 -9.72 -6.64 -6.05
CA VAL A 89 -8.86 -6.18 -4.95
C VAL A 89 -9.70 -5.62 -3.81
N ARG A 90 -10.73 -4.84 -4.11
CA ARG A 90 -11.69 -4.33 -3.12
C ARG A 90 -12.45 -5.45 -2.42
N ALA A 91 -12.92 -6.44 -3.17
CA ALA A 91 -13.60 -7.60 -2.61
C ALA A 91 -12.67 -8.43 -1.71
N ALA A 92 -11.44 -8.71 -2.15
CA ALA A 92 -10.45 -9.49 -1.41
C ALA A 92 -10.03 -8.80 -0.10
N THR A 93 -9.96 -7.48 -0.09
CA THR A 93 -9.54 -6.70 1.09
C THR A 93 -10.69 -6.24 1.98
N GLY A 94 -11.94 -6.40 1.52
CA GLY A 94 -13.16 -5.93 2.21
C GLY A 94 -13.60 -6.78 3.40
N ALA A 95 -13.13 -8.04 3.49
CA ALA A 95 -13.45 -8.93 4.61
C ALA A 95 -12.59 -8.59 5.85
N GLY A 96 -13.02 -7.61 6.66
CA GLY A 96 -12.43 -7.32 7.96
C GLY A 96 -12.62 -5.87 8.41
N ALA A 97 -12.56 -5.62 9.72
CA ALA A 97 -12.63 -4.26 10.27
C ALA A 97 -11.27 -3.53 10.17
N GLY A 98 -11.30 -2.21 9.95
CA GLY A 98 -10.13 -1.33 10.09
C GLY A 98 -9.19 -1.26 8.88
N HIS A 99 -7.97 -0.77 9.12
CA HIS A 99 -6.87 -0.65 8.16
C HIS A 99 -7.15 0.09 6.83
N PRO A 100 -7.93 1.20 6.82
CA PRO A 100 -8.25 1.90 5.58
C PRO A 100 -7.02 2.42 4.82
N MET A 101 -5.94 2.84 5.50
CA MET A 101 -4.72 3.33 4.83
C MET A 101 -3.88 2.21 4.21
N ALA A 102 -3.79 1.06 4.87
CA ALA A 102 -3.17 -0.11 4.26
C ALA A 102 -3.97 -0.58 3.03
N ARG A 103 -5.30 -0.63 3.13
CA ARG A 103 -6.19 -0.99 2.02
C ARG A 103 -6.14 -0.01 0.86
N SER A 104 -6.07 1.29 1.15
CA SER A 104 -5.99 2.31 0.10
C SER A 104 -4.74 2.15 -0.74
N ALA A 105 -3.61 1.70 -0.17
CA ALA A 105 -2.40 1.43 -0.94
C ALA A 105 -2.62 0.34 -2.01
N LEU A 106 -3.33 -0.74 -1.67
CA LEU A 106 -3.69 -1.79 -2.62
C LEU A 106 -4.71 -1.32 -3.66
N ALA A 107 -5.74 -0.59 -3.21
CA ALA A 107 -6.76 -0.06 -4.10
C ALA A 107 -6.17 0.91 -5.13
N LEU A 108 -5.30 1.84 -4.70
CA LEU A 108 -4.64 2.80 -5.59
C LEU A 108 -3.72 2.11 -6.59
N ALA A 109 -2.98 1.07 -6.17
CA ALA A 109 -2.15 0.29 -7.09
C ALA A 109 -2.97 -0.42 -8.17
N ALA A 110 -4.17 -0.92 -7.82
CA ALA A 110 -5.09 -1.53 -8.77
C ALA A 110 -5.65 -0.51 -9.76
N GLU A 111 -6.12 0.64 -9.26
CA GLU A 111 -6.66 1.73 -10.08
C GLU A 111 -5.60 2.27 -11.04
N ASP A 112 -4.38 2.55 -10.56
CA ASP A 112 -3.27 3.04 -11.39
C ASP A 112 -2.84 2.00 -12.44
N LEU A 113 -2.89 0.69 -12.13
CA LEU A 113 -2.62 -0.35 -13.13
C LEU A 113 -3.72 -0.38 -14.20
N SER A 114 -4.98 -0.26 -13.80
CA SER A 114 -6.13 -0.32 -14.71
C SER A 114 -6.23 0.87 -15.66
N ALA A 115 -5.69 2.02 -15.25
CA ALA A 115 -5.69 3.26 -16.02
C ALA A 115 -4.54 3.37 -17.04
N ARG A 116 -3.57 2.45 -16.99
CA ARG A 116 -2.41 2.41 -17.88
C ARG A 116 -2.68 1.64 -19.15
#